data_AF-A0A972DH06-F1
#
_entry.id   AF-A0A972DH06-F1
#
_cell.length_a   1.000
_cell.length_b   1.000
_cell.length_c   1.000
_cell.angle_alpha   90.00
_cell.angle_beta   90.00
_cell.angle_gamma   90.00
#
_symmetry.space_group_name_H-M   'P 1'
#
loop_
_entity.id
_entity.type
_entity.pdbx_description
1 polymer ?
#
loop_
_entity_poly.entity_id
_entity_poly.type
_entity_poly.pdbx_seq_one_letter_code
_entity_poly.pdbx_strand_id
1 'polypeptide(L)'
;MKINVKERLKGAVTGYKTAFFNAPFAMILFGIIGVLSLVLNRRDLDNELSRSLERILWVCVLGVPLSVLADRIAYSFRRKDLSLLPWLATAVFLILYYFFGLPDFSMKPMTRLVGLFFVFLAAYILFQCEKWKIDHAKYTLYILQRLFFAGIYTLVLWGGIFFTFFAFSELMDMELWNRAYFDILIVVVCYITSAYFFYGLPKEKQDPAYEIPPFITTMLSYILIPVILAYTAVLYLYFIRLLITFQWPEGILGHLVLWYGL
;
A
#
# COMPACT_ATOMS: atom_id res chain seq x y z
N MET A 1 -14.87 23.75 14.21
CA MET A 1 -14.21 22.48 14.58
C MET A 1 -12.70 22.70 14.58
N LYS A 2 -12.06 22.92 15.75
CA LYS A 2 -10.60 23.15 15.81
C LYS A 2 -9.90 21.82 15.54
N ILE A 3 -9.34 21.66 14.34
CA ILE A 3 -8.55 20.49 13.98
C ILE A 3 -7.23 20.57 14.75
N ASN A 4 -7.06 19.77 15.80
CA ASN A 4 -5.82 19.69 16.56
C ASN A 4 -4.81 18.84 15.79
N VAL A 5 -4.04 19.49 14.91
CA VAL A 5 -3.07 18.84 14.00
C VAL A 5 -2.06 17.98 14.77
N LYS A 6 -1.68 18.37 15.99
CA LYS A 6 -0.75 17.63 16.84
C LYS A 6 -1.29 16.27 17.28
N GLU A 7 -2.56 16.21 17.66
CA GLU A 7 -3.21 14.93 18.03
C GLU A 7 -3.37 14.01 16.82
N ARG A 8 -3.65 14.59 15.64
CA ARG A 8 -3.77 13.84 14.39
C ARG A 8 -2.45 13.22 13.94
N LEU A 9 -1.35 13.98 13.99
CA LEU A 9 0.00 13.48 13.69
C LEU A 9 0.41 12.39 14.68
N LYS A 10 0.12 12.57 15.98
CA LYS A 10 0.37 11.55 16.99
C LYS A 10 -0.42 10.27 16.68
N GLY A 11 -1.69 10.41 16.27
CA GLY A 11 -2.54 9.31 15.81
C GLY A 11 -1.96 8.53 14.64
N ALA A 12 -1.48 9.21 13.61
CA ALA A 12 -0.86 8.58 12.44
C ALA A 12 0.42 7.80 12.82
N VAL A 13 1.29 8.38 13.65
CA VAL A 13 2.52 7.72 14.12
C VAL A 13 2.17 6.51 15.00
N THR A 14 1.18 6.63 15.89
CA THR A 14 0.72 5.48 16.68
C THR A 14 0.11 4.40 15.81
N GLY A 15 -0.64 4.76 14.76
CA GLY A 15 -1.21 3.81 13.81
C GLY A 15 -0.15 3.03 13.06
N TYR A 16 0.86 3.72 12.52
CA TYR A 16 1.99 3.08 11.84
C TYR A 16 2.78 2.17 12.78
N LYS A 17 3.04 2.63 14.01
CA LYS A 17 3.69 1.81 15.05
C LYS A 17 2.88 0.53 15.32
N THR A 18 1.57 0.64 15.49
CA THR A 18 0.69 -0.50 15.70
C THR A 18 0.67 -1.44 14.50
N ALA A 19 0.64 -0.92 13.27
CA ALA A 19 0.77 -1.73 12.06
C ALA A 19 2.07 -2.53 12.04
N PHE A 20 3.19 -1.88 12.39
CA PHE A 20 4.49 -2.53 12.47
C PHE A 20 4.51 -3.63 13.53
N PHE A 21 3.92 -3.40 14.70
CA PHE A 21 3.81 -4.45 15.69
C PHE A 21 2.86 -5.57 15.25
N ASN A 22 1.84 -5.29 14.45
CA ASN A 22 0.87 -6.29 13.95
C ASN A 22 1.47 -7.26 12.94
N ALA A 23 2.37 -6.80 12.07
CA ALA A 23 3.04 -7.64 11.09
C ALA A 23 4.42 -7.07 10.73
N PRO A 24 5.42 -7.18 11.63
CA PRO A 24 6.70 -6.48 11.45
C PRO A 24 7.45 -6.99 10.21
N PHE A 25 7.50 -8.30 10.03
CA PHE A 25 8.18 -8.92 8.89
C PHE A 25 7.50 -8.61 7.56
N ALA A 26 6.15 -8.60 7.54
CA ALA A 26 5.40 -8.26 6.34
C ALA A 26 5.64 -6.79 5.93
N MET A 27 5.72 -5.86 6.89
CA MET A 27 6.05 -4.47 6.63
C MET A 27 7.49 -4.28 6.12
N ILE A 28 8.46 -5.03 6.68
CA ILE A 28 9.84 -5.02 6.17
C ILE A 28 9.89 -5.51 4.73
N LEU A 29 9.18 -6.62 4.42
CA LEU A 29 9.10 -7.13 3.05
C LEU A 29 8.47 -6.12 2.09
N PHE A 30 7.40 -5.43 2.49
CA PHE A 30 6.83 -4.33 1.70
C PHE A 30 7.80 -3.17 1.48
N GLY A 31 8.61 -2.82 2.49
CA GLY A 31 9.68 -1.83 2.34
C GLY A 31 10.73 -2.26 1.32
N ILE A 32 11.18 -3.52 1.39
CA ILE A 32 12.14 -4.11 0.43
C ILE A 32 11.55 -4.11 -0.98
N ILE A 33 10.29 -4.54 -1.14
CA ILE A 33 9.57 -4.50 -2.42
C ILE A 33 9.56 -3.08 -2.98
N GLY A 34 9.21 -2.08 -2.16
CA GLY A 34 9.20 -0.68 -2.57
C GLY A 34 10.58 -0.19 -3.04
N VAL A 35 11.65 -0.51 -2.32
CA VAL A 35 13.02 -0.13 -2.73
C VAL A 35 13.42 -0.83 -4.03
N LEU A 36 13.18 -2.14 -4.15
CA LEU A 36 13.50 -2.90 -5.36
C LEU A 36 12.74 -2.37 -6.58
N SER A 37 11.44 -2.09 -6.43
CA SER A 37 10.61 -1.49 -7.49
C SER A 37 11.12 -0.12 -7.94
N LEU A 38 11.55 0.72 -7.00
CA LEU A 38 12.13 2.04 -7.32
C LEU A 38 13.48 1.91 -8.05
N VAL A 39 14.33 0.97 -7.64
CA VAL A 39 15.62 0.72 -8.30
C VAL A 39 15.41 0.22 -9.72
N LEU A 40 14.47 -0.71 -9.93
CA LEU A 40 14.10 -1.23 -11.25
C LEU A 40 13.51 -0.14 -12.16
N ASN A 41 12.72 0.79 -11.61
CA ASN A 41 12.11 1.87 -12.39
C ASN A 41 13.11 2.98 -12.76
N ARG A 42 14.13 3.21 -11.93
CA ARG A 42 15.08 4.33 -12.09
C ARG A 42 16.37 3.98 -12.82
N ARG A 43 16.86 2.75 -12.70
CA ARG A 43 18.12 2.35 -13.31
C ARG A 43 17.88 1.54 -14.58
N ASP A 44 18.50 1.98 -15.67
CA ASP A 44 18.73 1.13 -16.83
C ASP A 44 19.78 0.08 -16.44
N LEU A 45 19.31 -1.04 -15.91
CA LEU A 45 20.12 -2.17 -15.47
C LEU A 45 20.33 -3.14 -16.63
N ASP A 46 21.44 -3.87 -16.60
CA ASP A 46 21.65 -5.00 -17.51
C ASP A 46 20.50 -6.01 -17.40
N ASN A 47 20.14 -6.61 -18.54
CA ASN A 47 18.98 -7.51 -18.67
C ASN A 47 19.02 -8.72 -17.71
N GLU A 48 20.19 -9.18 -17.29
CA GLU A 48 20.31 -10.28 -16.33
C GLU A 48 20.10 -9.82 -14.89
N LEU A 49 20.61 -8.63 -14.54
CA LEU A 49 20.45 -8.05 -13.20
C LEU A 49 18.99 -7.63 -12.98
N SER A 50 18.34 -7.05 -13.98
CA SER A 50 16.92 -6.68 -13.90
C SER A 50 16.03 -7.89 -13.66
N ARG A 51 16.21 -8.98 -14.43
CA ARG A 51 15.46 -10.24 -14.22
C ARG A 51 15.70 -10.85 -12.84
N SER A 52 16.93 -10.79 -12.34
CA SER A 52 17.26 -11.32 -11.01
C SER A 52 16.58 -10.51 -9.90
N LEU A 53 16.59 -9.18 -10.02
CA LEU A 53 15.92 -8.27 -9.08
C LEU A 53 14.39 -8.42 -9.14
N GLU A 54 13.81 -8.55 -10.33
CA GLU A 54 12.38 -8.85 -10.49
C GLU A 54 12.02 -10.17 -9.82
N ARG A 55 12.86 -11.21 -9.98
CA ARG A 55 12.62 -12.52 -9.34
C ARG A 55 12.61 -12.39 -7.81
N ILE A 56 13.56 -11.65 -7.25
CA ILE A 56 13.62 -11.35 -5.81
C ILE A 56 12.36 -10.59 -5.38
N LEU A 57 11.96 -9.56 -6.12
CA LEU A 57 10.76 -8.77 -5.84
C LEU A 57 9.52 -9.66 -5.75
N TRP A 58 9.29 -10.52 -6.74
CA TRP A 58 8.13 -11.42 -6.77
C TRP A 58 8.16 -12.47 -5.66
N VAL A 59 9.34 -12.97 -5.29
CA VAL A 59 9.52 -13.85 -4.13
C VAL A 59 9.18 -13.10 -2.83
N CYS A 60 9.61 -11.85 -2.69
CA CYS A 60 9.23 -11.01 -1.55
C CYS A 60 7.72 -10.78 -1.48
N VAL A 61 7.06 -10.54 -2.62
CA VAL A 61 5.59 -10.39 -2.70
C VAL A 61 4.88 -11.63 -2.17
N LEU A 62 5.34 -12.82 -2.56
CA LEU A 62 4.80 -14.08 -2.03
C LEU A 62 5.13 -14.29 -0.54
N GLY A 63 6.28 -13.77 -0.10
CA GLY A 63 6.69 -13.80 1.32
C GLY A 63 5.79 -12.99 2.24
N VAL A 64 5.09 -11.97 1.73
CA VAL A 64 4.18 -11.14 2.54
C VAL A 64 3.08 -11.99 3.21
N PRO A 65 2.15 -12.66 2.50
CA PRO A 65 1.10 -13.45 3.14
C PRO A 65 1.66 -14.61 3.96
N LEU A 66 2.77 -15.20 3.51
CA LEU A 66 3.45 -16.29 4.21
C LEU A 66 4.01 -15.83 5.57
N SER A 67 4.61 -14.64 5.63
CA SER A 67 5.16 -14.08 6.87
C SER A 67 4.06 -13.77 7.91
N VAL A 68 2.89 -13.31 7.45
CA VAL A 68 1.75 -13.06 8.33
C VAL A 68 1.20 -14.38 8.87
N LEU A 69 1.08 -15.40 8.02
CA LEU A 69 0.69 -16.75 8.42
C LEU A 69 1.68 -17.35 9.43
N ALA A 70 2.98 -17.21 9.17
CA ALA A 70 4.04 -17.68 10.05
C ALA A 70 3.98 -17.02 11.43
N ASP A 71 3.75 -15.70 11.50
CA ASP A 71 3.58 -14.97 12.75
C ASP A 71 2.41 -15.51 13.58
N ARG A 72 1.27 -15.79 12.94
CA ARG A 72 0.08 -16.34 13.63
C ARG A 72 0.27 -17.75 14.16
N ILE A 73 0.94 -18.59 13.38
CA ILE A 73 1.28 -19.96 13.78
C ILE A 73 2.34 -19.91 14.89
N ALA A 74 3.38 -19.08 14.77
CA ALA A 74 4.39 -18.89 15.80
C ALA A 74 3.76 -18.45 17.14
N TYR A 75 2.73 -17.60 17.08
CA TYR A 75 1.96 -17.17 18.25
C TYR A 75 0.99 -18.23 18.80
N SER A 76 0.71 -19.34 18.11
CA SER A 76 -0.08 -20.45 18.70
C SER A 76 0.78 -21.42 19.50
N PHE A 77 2.10 -21.45 19.28
CA PHE A 77 3.00 -22.33 20.02
C PHE A 77 3.25 -21.84 21.45
N ARG A 78 3.01 -22.73 22.42
CA ARG A 78 3.20 -22.45 23.86
C ARG A 78 4.68 -22.42 24.28
N ARG A 79 5.56 -23.10 23.51
CA ARG A 79 7.01 -23.14 23.74
C ARG A 79 7.72 -22.19 22.77
N LYS A 80 8.62 -21.35 23.28
CA LYS A 80 9.36 -20.37 22.47
C LYS A 80 10.25 -21.02 21.41
N ASP A 81 10.85 -22.17 21.69
CA ASP A 81 11.74 -22.85 20.74
C ASP A 81 11.00 -23.38 19.51
N LEU A 82 9.75 -23.85 19.69
CA LEU A 82 8.88 -24.30 18.59
C LEU A 82 8.30 -23.14 17.79
N SER A 83 8.30 -21.93 18.35
CA SER A 83 7.84 -20.71 17.67
C SER A 83 8.77 -20.30 16.51
N LEU A 84 10.01 -20.80 16.48
CA LEU A 84 10.97 -20.58 15.39
C LEU A 84 10.72 -21.49 14.17
N LEU A 85 10.00 -22.61 14.35
CA LEU A 85 9.77 -23.60 13.30
C LEU A 85 9.00 -23.03 12.09
N PRO A 86 7.90 -22.25 12.27
CA PRO A 86 7.17 -21.65 11.14
C PRO A 86 8.03 -20.64 10.36
N TRP A 87 8.91 -19.91 11.05
CA TRP A 87 9.84 -18.97 10.42
C TRP A 87 10.89 -19.69 9.57
N LEU A 88 11.46 -20.78 10.08
CA LEU A 88 12.37 -21.62 9.31
C LEU A 88 11.69 -22.23 8.09
N ALA A 89 10.47 -22.76 8.25
CA ALA A 89 9.69 -23.31 7.13
C ALA A 89 9.40 -22.25 6.06
N THR A 90 9.06 -21.03 6.48
CA THR A 90 8.82 -19.88 5.60
C THR A 90 10.07 -19.52 4.80
N ALA A 91 11.23 -19.42 5.47
CA ALA A 91 12.51 -19.11 4.82
C ALA A 91 12.92 -20.20 3.82
N VAL A 92 12.82 -21.48 4.21
CA VAL A 92 13.13 -22.61 3.32
C VAL A 92 12.20 -22.62 2.11
N PHE A 93 10.90 -22.40 2.31
CA PHE A 93 9.94 -22.34 1.21
C PHE A 93 10.26 -21.21 0.22
N LEU A 94 10.58 -20.01 0.71
CA LEU A 94 10.96 -18.86 -0.13
C LEU A 94 12.23 -19.13 -0.95
N ILE A 95 13.24 -19.76 -0.33
CA ILE A 95 14.49 -20.12 -1.02
C ILE A 95 14.21 -21.17 -2.10
N LEU A 96 13.47 -22.23 -1.78
CA LEU A 96 13.09 -23.25 -2.76
C LEU A 96 12.26 -22.65 -3.91
N TYR A 97 11.36 -21.72 -3.60
CA TYR A 97 10.55 -21.04 -4.59
C TYR A 97 11.37 -20.11 -5.50
N TYR A 98 12.42 -19.46 -4.98
CA TYR A 98 13.35 -18.67 -5.79
C TYR A 98 14.09 -19.53 -6.83
N PHE A 99 14.57 -20.72 -6.43
CA PHE A 99 15.33 -21.59 -7.33
C PHE A 99 14.44 -22.40 -8.29
N PHE A 100 13.29 -22.89 -7.83
CA PHE A 100 12.46 -23.84 -8.59
C PHE A 100 11.15 -23.25 -9.12
N GLY A 101 10.65 -22.17 -8.50
CA GLY A 101 9.32 -21.62 -8.76
C GLY A 101 9.24 -20.60 -9.89
N LEU A 102 10.31 -19.82 -10.12
CA LEU A 102 10.38 -18.79 -11.17
C LEU A 102 11.57 -19.01 -12.12
N PRO A 103 11.54 -20.04 -13.00
CA PRO A 103 12.56 -20.16 -14.04
C PRO A 103 12.48 -18.99 -15.04
N ASP A 104 11.27 -18.57 -15.41
CA ASP A 104 10.99 -17.49 -16.38
C ASP A 104 9.77 -16.65 -15.98
N PHE A 105 9.62 -15.46 -16.57
CA PHE A 105 8.44 -14.58 -16.40
C PHE A 105 7.32 -14.84 -17.44
N SER A 106 7.20 -16.08 -17.90
CA SER A 106 6.09 -16.46 -18.78
C SER A 106 4.75 -16.47 -18.01
N MET A 107 3.63 -16.56 -18.72
CA MET A 107 2.30 -16.59 -18.07
C MET A 107 2.19 -17.68 -16.99
N LYS A 108 2.79 -18.87 -17.21
CA LYS A 108 2.57 -20.04 -16.32
C LYS A 108 3.15 -19.82 -14.91
N PRO A 109 4.43 -19.43 -14.73
CA PRO A 109 4.96 -19.10 -13.40
C PRO A 109 4.21 -17.96 -12.72
N MET A 110 3.76 -16.95 -13.48
CA MET A 110 3.02 -15.80 -12.93
C MET A 110 1.64 -16.18 -12.43
N THR A 111 0.89 -16.99 -13.16
CA THR A 111 -0.40 -17.51 -12.68
C THR A 111 -0.22 -18.36 -11.42
N ARG A 112 0.85 -19.18 -11.36
CA ARG A 112 1.16 -19.98 -10.16
C ARG A 112 1.46 -19.08 -8.95
N LEU A 113 2.22 -18.01 -9.15
CA LEU A 113 2.55 -17.06 -8.09
C LEU A 113 1.30 -16.39 -7.53
N VAL A 114 0.45 -15.85 -8.41
CA VAL A 114 -0.81 -15.21 -8.02
C VAL A 114 -1.70 -16.21 -7.29
N GLY A 115 -1.84 -17.44 -7.81
CA GLY A 115 -2.57 -18.51 -7.15
C GLY A 115 -2.03 -18.81 -5.74
N LEU A 116 -0.71 -18.95 -5.59
CA LEU A 116 -0.08 -19.18 -4.28
C LEU A 116 -0.29 -18.03 -3.30
N PHE A 117 -0.23 -16.78 -3.77
CA PHE A 117 -0.51 -15.61 -2.94
C PHE A 117 -1.93 -15.70 -2.33
N PHE A 118 -2.93 -15.99 -3.15
CA PHE A 118 -4.32 -16.16 -2.68
C PHE A 118 -4.48 -17.40 -1.79
N VAL A 119 -3.79 -18.51 -2.07
CA VAL A 119 -3.80 -19.70 -1.22
C VAL A 119 -3.23 -19.40 0.16
N PHE A 120 -2.11 -18.68 0.27
CA PHE A 120 -1.54 -18.31 1.56
C PHE A 120 -2.41 -17.30 2.31
N LEU A 121 -3.04 -16.36 1.59
CA LEU A 121 -4.02 -15.46 2.18
C LEU A 121 -5.22 -16.24 2.74
N ALA A 122 -5.76 -17.19 1.96
CA ALA A 122 -6.86 -18.05 2.41
C ALA A 122 -6.46 -18.93 3.60
N ALA A 123 -5.24 -19.50 3.57
CA ALA A 123 -4.71 -20.27 4.69
C ALA A 123 -4.58 -19.42 5.96
N TYR A 124 -4.17 -18.17 5.84
CA TYR A 124 -4.14 -17.22 6.96
C TYR A 124 -5.54 -17.01 7.54
N ILE A 125 -6.54 -16.77 6.68
CA ILE A 125 -7.94 -16.58 7.10
C ILE A 125 -8.45 -17.82 7.83
N LEU A 126 -8.29 -19.01 7.25
CA LEU A 126 -8.76 -20.27 7.82
C LEU A 126 -8.12 -20.56 9.18
N PHE A 127 -6.79 -20.38 9.28
CA PHE A 127 -6.07 -20.57 10.54
C PHE A 127 -6.60 -19.65 11.65
N GLN A 128 -6.88 -18.40 11.30
CA GLN A 128 -7.37 -17.41 12.26
C GLN A 128 -8.80 -17.72 12.72
N CYS A 129 -9.69 -18.11 11.80
CA CYS A 129 -11.06 -18.51 12.11
C CYS A 129 -11.09 -19.70 13.07
N GLU A 130 -10.26 -20.72 12.81
CA GLU A 130 -10.15 -21.90 13.67
C GLU A 130 -9.67 -21.54 15.07
N LYS A 131 -8.60 -20.73 15.15
CA LYS A 131 -7.99 -20.33 16.44
C LYS A 131 -8.96 -19.52 17.31
N TRP A 132 -9.79 -18.67 16.70
CA TRP A 132 -10.70 -17.78 17.42
C TRP A 132 -12.13 -18.31 17.53
N LYS A 133 -12.45 -19.43 16.87
CA LYS A 133 -13.81 -19.96 16.73
C LYS A 133 -14.77 -18.88 16.22
N ILE A 134 -14.34 -18.17 15.17
CA ILE A 134 -15.13 -17.13 14.50
C ILE A 134 -15.65 -17.72 13.18
N ASP A 135 -16.84 -17.30 12.78
CA ASP A 135 -17.44 -17.67 11.50
C ASP A 135 -16.52 -17.30 10.31
N HIS A 136 -16.20 -18.29 9.49
CA HIS A 136 -15.33 -18.14 8.32
C HIS A 136 -15.84 -17.06 7.36
N ALA A 137 -17.15 -16.98 7.15
CA ALA A 137 -17.74 -16.00 6.24
C ALA A 137 -17.53 -14.57 6.73
N LYS A 138 -17.78 -14.33 8.03
CA LYS A 138 -17.63 -13.00 8.64
C LYS A 138 -16.19 -12.49 8.58
N TYR A 139 -15.23 -13.33 8.95
CA TYR A 139 -13.81 -12.93 8.95
C TYR A 139 -13.25 -12.74 7.53
N THR A 140 -13.69 -13.58 6.57
CA THR A 140 -13.32 -13.42 5.16
C THR A 140 -13.85 -12.09 4.60
N LEU A 141 -15.12 -11.76 4.86
CA LEU A 141 -15.71 -10.49 4.45
C LEU A 141 -15.00 -9.30 5.08
N TYR A 142 -14.62 -9.39 6.35
CA TYR A 142 -13.84 -8.34 7.02
C TYR A 142 -12.50 -8.06 6.31
N ILE A 143 -11.73 -9.10 5.99
CA ILE A 143 -10.44 -8.93 5.29
C ILE A 143 -10.65 -8.42 3.86
N LEU A 144 -11.66 -8.93 3.15
CA LEU A 144 -11.98 -8.50 1.80
C LEU A 144 -12.39 -7.03 1.76
N GLN A 145 -13.25 -6.58 2.69
CA GLN A 145 -13.61 -5.17 2.83
C GLN A 145 -12.37 -4.31 3.09
N ARG A 146 -11.47 -4.74 3.98
CA ARG A 146 -10.24 -3.98 4.26
C ARG A 146 -9.31 -3.92 3.05
N LEU A 147 -9.19 -4.99 2.27
CA LEU A 147 -8.42 -5.00 1.03
C LEU A 147 -9.04 -4.05 -0.01
N PHE A 148 -10.37 -4.09 -0.17
CA PHE A 148 -11.11 -3.20 -1.07
C PHE A 148 -10.91 -1.73 -0.69
N PHE A 149 -11.04 -1.42 0.61
CA PHE A 149 -10.82 -0.08 1.14
C PHE A 149 -9.36 0.38 1.05
N ALA A 150 -8.39 -0.53 1.20
CA ALA A 150 -6.98 -0.23 0.95
C ALA A 150 -6.71 0.12 -0.53
N GLY A 151 -7.45 -0.51 -1.46
CA GLY A 151 -7.44 -0.15 -2.89
C GLY A 151 -7.96 1.27 -3.13
N ILE A 152 -9.12 1.60 -2.58
CA ILE A 152 -9.68 2.98 -2.65
C ILE A 152 -8.72 3.98 -2.01
N TYR A 153 -8.14 3.64 -0.86
CA TYR A 153 -7.14 4.45 -0.17
C TYR A 153 -5.96 4.81 -1.06
N THR A 154 -5.41 3.80 -1.75
CA THR A 154 -4.33 3.98 -2.71
C THR A 154 -4.75 4.89 -3.86
N LEU A 155 -5.92 4.62 -4.46
CA LEU A 155 -6.42 5.35 -5.63
C LEU A 155 -6.61 6.83 -5.31
N VAL A 156 -7.27 7.15 -4.19
CA VAL A 156 -7.53 8.53 -3.79
C VAL A 156 -6.22 9.26 -3.45
N LEU A 157 -5.30 8.63 -2.73
CA LEU A 157 -4.01 9.26 -2.39
C LEU A 157 -3.13 9.47 -3.63
N TRP A 158 -2.91 8.40 -4.39
CA TRP A 158 -2.07 8.46 -5.57
C TRP A 158 -2.68 9.39 -6.61
N GLY A 159 -3.98 9.30 -6.87
CA GLY A 159 -4.70 10.19 -7.79
C GLY A 159 -4.64 11.64 -7.33
N GLY A 160 -4.81 11.91 -6.05
CA GLY A 160 -4.69 13.24 -5.47
C GLY A 160 -3.31 13.87 -5.68
N ILE A 161 -2.26 13.10 -5.38
CA ILE A 161 -0.87 13.54 -5.61
C ILE A 161 -0.62 13.70 -7.10
N PHE A 162 -1.06 12.74 -7.92
CA PHE A 162 -0.95 12.77 -9.39
C PHE A 162 -1.55 14.05 -9.97
N PHE A 163 -2.78 14.39 -9.63
CA PHE A 163 -3.43 15.62 -10.11
C PHE A 163 -2.72 16.89 -9.65
N THR A 164 -2.18 16.89 -8.43
CA THR A 164 -1.42 18.04 -7.91
C THR A 164 -0.12 18.24 -8.70
N PHE A 165 0.63 17.17 -8.95
CA PHE A 165 1.85 17.21 -9.75
C PHE A 165 1.57 17.54 -11.22
N PHE A 166 0.49 16.99 -11.78
CA PHE A 166 0.05 17.27 -13.14
C PHE A 166 -0.32 18.75 -13.33
N ALA A 167 -1.08 19.32 -12.40
CA ALA A 167 -1.39 20.74 -12.42
C ALA A 167 -0.12 21.60 -12.31
N PHE A 168 0.85 21.19 -11.50
CA PHE A 168 2.13 21.89 -11.35
C PHE A 168 3.02 21.82 -12.60
N SER A 169 3.13 20.65 -13.25
CA SER A 169 3.90 20.50 -14.50
C SER A 169 3.35 21.36 -15.61
N GLU A 170 2.02 21.33 -15.78
CA GLU A 170 1.33 22.11 -16.79
C GLU A 170 1.46 23.62 -16.51
N LEU A 171 1.47 24.01 -15.23
CA LEU A 171 1.69 25.40 -14.83
C LEU A 171 3.07 25.91 -15.19
N MET A 172 4.10 25.15 -14.82
CA MET A 172 5.50 25.59 -14.92
C MET A 172 6.13 25.27 -16.27
N ASP A 173 5.37 24.72 -17.20
CA ASP A 173 5.83 24.25 -18.51
C ASP A 173 7.03 23.29 -18.36
N MET A 174 6.98 22.48 -17.30
CA MET A 174 8.02 21.51 -16.95
C MET A 174 7.50 20.11 -17.21
N GLU A 175 8.10 19.40 -18.18
CA GLU A 175 7.80 17.99 -18.42
C GLU A 175 8.27 17.13 -17.23
N LEU A 176 7.32 16.73 -16.38
CA LEU A 176 7.59 15.69 -15.40
C LEU A 176 7.68 14.34 -16.12
N TRP A 177 8.81 13.65 -15.96
CA TRP A 177 8.98 12.31 -16.52
C TRP A 177 7.92 11.35 -16.01
N ASN A 178 7.35 10.56 -16.93
CA ASN A 178 6.35 9.52 -16.65
C ASN A 178 6.77 8.55 -15.51
N ARG A 179 8.08 8.37 -15.32
CA ARG A 179 8.68 7.58 -14.24
C ARG A 179 8.35 8.09 -12.83
N ALA A 180 8.23 9.41 -12.64
CA ALA A 180 7.93 10.00 -11.33
C ALA A 180 6.53 9.62 -10.83
N TYR A 181 5.55 9.52 -11.72
CA TYR A 181 4.18 9.12 -11.36
C TYR A 181 4.12 7.67 -10.87
N PHE A 182 4.93 6.78 -11.47
CA PHE A 182 5.04 5.39 -11.05
C PHE A 182 5.80 5.25 -9.73
N ASP A 183 6.85 6.04 -9.50
CA ASP A 183 7.55 6.10 -8.21
C ASP A 183 6.60 6.48 -7.06
N ILE A 184 5.74 7.48 -7.27
CA ILE A 184 4.74 7.91 -6.28
C ILE A 184 3.76 6.76 -6.00
N LEU A 185 3.31 6.04 -7.03
CA LEU A 185 2.43 4.88 -6.85
C LEU A 185 3.10 3.81 -5.98
N ILE A 186 4.36 3.47 -6.27
CA ILE A 186 5.13 2.49 -5.50
C ILE A 186 5.20 2.92 -4.03
N VAL A 187 5.49 4.20 -3.76
CA VAL A 187 5.58 4.71 -2.40
C VAL A 187 4.25 4.62 -1.66
N VAL A 188 3.15 5.02 -2.30
CA VAL A 188 1.81 4.98 -1.70
C VAL A 188 1.41 3.53 -1.37
N VAL A 189 1.59 2.60 -2.32
CA VAL A 189 1.24 1.18 -2.13
C VAL A 189 2.12 0.53 -1.06
N CYS A 190 3.43 0.67 -1.16
CA CYS A 190 4.37 -0.10 -0.35
C CYS A 190 4.49 0.40 1.08
N TYR A 191 4.33 1.71 1.33
CA TYR A 191 4.54 2.28 2.66
C TYR A 191 3.25 2.71 3.35
N ILE A 192 2.30 3.32 2.62
CA ILE A 192 1.11 3.90 3.24
C ILE A 192 -0.04 2.88 3.27
N THR A 193 -0.36 2.28 2.12
CA THR A 193 -1.46 1.30 2.00
C THR A 193 -1.16 0.02 2.77
N SER A 194 0.09 -0.46 2.73
CA SER A 194 0.51 -1.62 3.53
C SER A 194 0.33 -1.38 5.03
N ALA A 195 0.74 -0.20 5.54
CA ALA A 195 0.56 0.17 6.93
C ALA A 195 -0.92 0.23 7.32
N TYR A 196 -1.77 0.81 6.45
CA TYR A 196 -3.21 0.81 6.65
C TYR A 196 -3.77 -0.63 6.74
N PHE A 197 -3.36 -1.53 5.85
CA PHE A 197 -3.81 -2.92 5.86
C PHE A 197 -3.35 -3.67 7.12
N PHE A 198 -2.09 -3.55 7.54
CA PHE A 198 -1.60 -4.25 8.74
C PHE A 198 -2.12 -3.65 10.06
N TYR A 199 -2.39 -2.35 10.10
CA TYR A 199 -2.92 -1.67 11.29
C TYR A 199 -4.19 -2.32 11.84
N GLY A 200 -5.15 -2.64 10.98
CA GLY A 200 -6.40 -3.28 11.39
C GLY A 200 -6.39 -4.80 11.30
N LEU A 201 -5.24 -5.47 11.22
CA LEU A 201 -5.23 -6.92 11.44
C LEU A 201 -5.36 -7.17 12.95
N PRO A 202 -6.47 -7.75 13.44
CA PRO A 202 -6.64 -7.99 14.86
C PRO A 202 -5.55 -8.97 15.34
N LYS A 203 -4.93 -8.67 16.49
CA LYS A 203 -3.95 -9.56 17.16
C LYS A 203 -4.60 -10.49 18.19
N GLU A 204 -5.67 -10.03 18.80
CA GLU A 204 -6.41 -10.76 19.82
C GLU A 204 -7.84 -10.98 19.34
N LYS A 205 -8.51 -11.97 19.94
CA LYS A 205 -9.90 -12.28 19.60
C LYS A 205 -10.76 -11.06 19.93
N GLN A 206 -11.11 -10.33 18.89
CA GLN A 206 -12.18 -9.36 18.91
C GLN A 206 -13.27 -9.95 18.04
N ASP A 207 -14.52 -9.89 18.52
CA ASP A 207 -15.63 -10.14 17.61
C ASP A 207 -15.50 -9.09 16.51
N PRO A 208 -15.37 -9.47 15.22
CA PRO A 208 -15.43 -8.50 14.15
C PRO A 208 -16.85 -7.95 14.15
N ALA A 209 -17.12 -6.99 15.03
CA ALA A 209 -18.32 -6.19 14.97
C ALA A 209 -18.37 -5.68 13.54
N TYR A 210 -19.49 -5.94 12.87
CA TYR A 210 -19.82 -5.39 11.56
C TYR A 210 -20.07 -3.88 11.68
N GLU A 211 -19.33 -3.18 12.53
CA GLU A 211 -19.19 -1.77 12.39
C GLU A 211 -18.25 -1.60 11.21
N ILE A 212 -18.85 -1.31 10.06
CA ILE A 212 -18.18 -0.59 8.97
C ILE A 212 -17.29 0.40 9.69
N PRO A 213 -15.95 0.24 9.68
CA PRO A 213 -15.11 1.14 10.44
C PRO A 213 -15.48 2.55 9.96
N PRO A 214 -15.42 3.58 10.83
CA PRO A 214 -15.61 4.99 10.45
C PRO A 214 -14.47 5.43 9.51
N PHE A 215 -14.37 4.76 8.37
CA PHE A 215 -13.28 4.73 7.42
C PHE A 215 -13.59 5.66 6.27
N ILE A 216 -14.85 5.75 5.84
CA ILE A 216 -15.27 6.81 4.91
C ILE A 216 -15.02 8.17 5.57
N THR A 217 -15.40 8.34 6.84
CA THR A 217 -15.16 9.58 7.58
C THR A 217 -13.68 9.85 7.79
N THR A 218 -12.87 8.81 8.07
CA THR A 218 -11.41 8.93 8.19
C THR A 218 -10.76 9.27 6.84
N MET A 219 -11.06 8.55 5.75
CA MET A 219 -10.53 8.84 4.41
C MET A 219 -10.91 10.23 3.92
N LEU A 220 -12.19 10.60 3.96
CA LEU A 220 -12.62 11.94 3.54
C LEU A 220 -11.88 13.01 4.35
N SER A 221 -11.80 12.86 5.68
CA SER A 221 -11.25 13.92 6.52
C SER A 221 -9.72 13.96 6.59
N TYR A 222 -9.03 12.82 6.49
CA TYR A 222 -7.58 12.73 6.67
C TYR A 222 -6.77 12.64 5.39
N ILE A 223 -7.40 12.27 4.27
CA ILE A 223 -6.71 12.14 2.98
C ILE A 223 -7.28 13.15 2.00
N LEU A 224 -8.60 13.12 1.82
CA LEU A 224 -9.24 13.93 0.80
C LEU A 224 -9.09 15.42 1.11
N ILE A 225 -9.30 15.84 2.36
CA ILE A 225 -9.11 17.24 2.76
C ILE A 225 -7.65 17.72 2.52
N PRO A 226 -6.59 17.04 2.97
CA PRO A 226 -5.21 17.46 2.67
C PRO A 226 -4.87 17.47 1.18
N VAL A 227 -5.37 16.48 0.42
CA VAL A 227 -5.19 16.41 -1.03
C VAL A 227 -5.87 17.58 -1.72
N ILE A 228 -7.14 17.85 -1.40
CA ILE A 228 -7.89 18.98 -1.95
C ILE A 228 -7.19 20.28 -1.57
N LEU A 229 -6.76 20.46 -0.30
CA LEU A 229 -6.02 21.65 0.13
C LEU A 229 -4.72 21.85 -0.65
N ALA A 230 -3.95 20.79 -0.90
CA ALA A 230 -2.73 20.87 -1.70
C ALA A 230 -3.05 21.28 -3.15
N TYR A 231 -4.07 20.68 -3.75
CA TYR A 231 -4.55 21.04 -5.08
C TYR A 231 -5.04 22.50 -5.15
N THR A 232 -5.86 22.93 -4.19
CA THR A 232 -6.32 24.32 -4.05
C THR A 232 -5.13 25.27 -3.91
N ALA A 233 -4.11 24.92 -3.12
CA ALA A 233 -2.93 25.75 -2.95
C ALA A 233 -2.15 25.94 -4.27
N VAL A 234 -1.98 24.87 -5.06
CA VAL A 234 -1.36 24.95 -6.40
C VAL A 234 -2.20 25.83 -7.32
N LEU A 235 -3.53 25.68 -7.29
CA LEU A 235 -4.46 26.48 -8.09
C LEU A 235 -4.44 27.97 -7.68
N TYR A 236 -4.30 28.28 -6.40
CA TYR A 236 -4.15 29.67 -5.94
C TYR A 236 -2.81 30.28 -6.35
N LEU A 237 -1.70 29.52 -6.25
CA LEU A 237 -0.40 29.96 -6.76
C LEU A 237 -0.48 30.28 -8.26
N TYR A 238 -1.24 29.49 -9.00
CA TYR A 238 -1.52 29.79 -10.40
C TYR A 238 -2.30 31.07 -10.60
N PHE A 239 -3.37 31.26 -9.83
CA PHE A 239 -4.18 32.47 -9.92
C PHE A 239 -3.35 33.72 -9.65
N ILE A 240 -2.44 33.66 -8.66
CA ILE A 240 -1.47 34.73 -8.38
C ILE A 240 -0.56 34.97 -9.59
N ARG A 241 0.00 33.89 -10.19
CA ARG A 241 0.81 34.03 -11.40
C ARG A 241 0.02 34.64 -12.56
N LEU A 242 -1.22 34.24 -12.76
CA LEU A 242 -2.11 34.78 -13.80
C LEU A 242 -2.37 36.28 -13.60
N LEU A 243 -2.61 36.71 -12.35
CA LEU A 243 -2.77 38.13 -12.00
C LEU A 243 -1.50 38.95 -12.24
N ILE A 244 -0.31 38.35 -12.06
CA ILE A 244 0.97 39.03 -12.30
C ILE A 244 1.27 39.11 -13.79
N THR A 245 1.01 38.03 -14.53
CA THR A 245 1.42 37.89 -15.94
C THR A 245 0.38 38.48 -16.90
N PHE A 246 -0.88 38.62 -16.47
CA PHE A 246 -2.03 39.07 -17.28
C PHE A 246 -2.20 38.32 -18.62
N GLN A 247 -1.60 37.14 -18.73
CA GLN A 247 -1.73 36.25 -19.88
C GLN A 247 -2.78 35.20 -19.52
N TRP A 248 -3.84 35.17 -20.33
CA TRP A 248 -4.85 34.12 -20.23
C TRP A 248 -4.22 32.78 -20.63
N PRO A 249 -4.42 31.73 -19.83
CA PRO A 249 -3.85 30.44 -20.15
C PRO A 249 -4.62 29.78 -21.28
N GLU A 250 -3.89 29.33 -22.30
CA GLU A 250 -4.43 28.45 -23.32
C GLU A 250 -4.28 26.99 -22.85
N GLY A 251 -5.36 26.20 -22.92
CA GLY A 251 -5.36 24.77 -22.55
C GLY A 251 -6.43 24.35 -21.55
N ILE A 252 -6.41 23.08 -21.14
CA ILE A 252 -7.40 22.43 -20.25
C ILE A 252 -7.54 23.15 -18.89
N LEU A 253 -6.50 23.85 -18.43
CA LEU A 253 -6.50 24.58 -17.16
C LEU A 253 -7.42 25.80 -17.12
N GLY A 254 -7.66 26.48 -18.26
CA GLY A 254 -8.63 27.58 -18.33
C GLY A 254 -10.03 27.12 -17.92
N HIS A 255 -10.40 25.89 -18.29
CA HIS A 255 -11.66 25.27 -17.86
C HIS A 255 -11.62 24.80 -16.41
N LEU A 256 -10.50 24.29 -15.90
CA LEU A 256 -10.37 23.88 -14.48
C LEU A 256 -10.53 25.05 -13.50
N VAL A 257 -9.94 26.22 -13.80
CA VAL A 257 -10.08 27.42 -12.95
C VAL A 257 -11.52 27.92 -12.96
N LEU A 258 -12.17 27.93 -14.14
CA LEU A 258 -13.58 28.32 -14.27
C LEU A 258 -14.52 27.39 -13.50
N TRP A 259 -14.26 26.07 -13.50
CA TRP A 259 -15.08 25.10 -12.77
C TRP A 259 -14.85 25.13 -11.26
N TYR A 260 -13.63 25.47 -10.82
CA TYR A 260 -13.32 25.57 -9.39
C TYR A 260 -13.88 26.84 -8.74
N GLY A 261 -14.07 27.90 -9.53
CA GLY A 261 -14.64 29.17 -9.07
C GLY A 261 -16.17 29.28 -9.10
N LEU A 262 -16.87 28.25 -9.61
CA LEU A 262 -18.33 28.20 -9.78
C LEU A 262 -18.96 27.30 -8.72
#